data_AF-A0A7W6JXP2-F1
#
_entry.id   AF-A0A7W6JXP2-F1
#
_cell.length_a   1.000
_cell.length_b   1.000
_cell.length_c   1.000
_cell.angle_alpha   90.00
_cell.angle_beta   90.00
_cell.angle_gamma   90.00
#
_symmetry.space_group_name_H-M   'P 1'
#
loop_
_entity.id
_entity.type
_entity.pdbx_description
1 polymer ?
#
loop_
_entity_poly.entity_id
_entity_poly.type
_entity_poly.pdbx_seq_one_letter_code
_entity_poly.pdbx_strand_id
1 'polypeptide(L)'
;MRLWRGAQHSAEHVIFALVRVVHPKGIRQAKVWLKKAESSAEALRKADQFDAIESAWLDFLIAAGTIYLKLESACPGTGPVNGWFGRVREERKLDPLLRYIHHARNSAQHGIEDSTDPDALEWRADLAGRAVVFRGEHPPISMEWESAAGGVISIDTFEKRRIVGLKAVFDRGNSFDPPTSHLGQSLPPFLEPINVASMGLKYLRDLVATAEFYSS
;
A
#
# COMPACT_ATOMS: atom_id res chain seq x y z
N MET A 1 -37.53 -39.17 53.01
CA MET A 1 -37.21 -39.45 51.59
C MET A 1 -37.30 -38.12 50.83
N ARG A 2 -36.16 -37.41 50.69
CA ARG A 2 -36.08 -36.13 49.96
C ARG A 2 -35.63 -36.44 48.54
N LEU A 3 -36.42 -36.06 47.54
CA LEU A 3 -35.96 -36.01 46.15
C LEU A 3 -35.90 -34.55 45.71
N TRP A 4 -34.68 -34.17 45.37
CA TRP A 4 -34.22 -32.86 44.93
C TRP A 4 -34.82 -32.46 43.59
N ARG A 5 -35.16 -31.17 43.46
CA ARG A 5 -35.56 -30.53 42.19
C ARG A 5 -34.35 -30.49 41.25
N GLY A 6 -34.47 -31.11 40.09
CA GLY A 6 -33.50 -31.00 39.00
C GLY A 6 -33.61 -29.63 38.33
N ALA A 7 -32.52 -28.87 38.39
CA ALA A 7 -32.33 -27.61 37.71
C ALA A 7 -32.36 -27.81 36.18
N GLN A 8 -33.42 -27.34 35.53
CA GLN A 8 -33.44 -27.04 34.09
C GLN A 8 -33.21 -25.54 33.91
N HIS A 9 -31.97 -25.09 34.12
CA HIS A 9 -31.50 -23.80 33.63
C HIS A 9 -29.99 -23.91 33.40
N SER A 10 -29.52 -23.35 32.27
CA SER A 10 -28.10 -23.16 31.89
C SER A 10 -27.48 -24.13 30.87
N ALA A 11 -28.19 -24.46 29.78
CA ALA A 11 -27.55 -24.98 28.57
C ALA A 11 -27.34 -23.91 27.47
N GLU A 12 -28.09 -22.80 27.51
CA GLU A 12 -28.03 -21.79 26.44
C GLU A 12 -26.98 -20.69 26.66
N HIS A 13 -26.34 -20.63 27.83
CA HIS A 13 -25.32 -19.61 28.13
C HIS A 13 -23.86 -20.05 27.88
N VAL A 14 -23.63 -21.26 27.33
CA VAL A 14 -22.26 -21.83 27.21
C VAL A 14 -21.73 -21.86 25.77
N ILE A 15 -22.52 -21.53 24.74
CA ILE A 15 -22.08 -21.56 23.33
C ILE A 15 -21.53 -20.20 22.83
N PHE A 16 -21.54 -19.15 23.66
CA PHE A 16 -20.86 -17.86 23.34
C PHE A 16 -19.41 -17.82 23.85
N ALA A 17 -18.82 -18.97 24.18
CA ALA A 17 -17.44 -19.07 24.62
C ALA A 17 -16.47 -18.98 23.42
N LEU A 18 -15.88 -17.80 23.26
CA LEU A 18 -14.52 -17.56 22.76
C LEU A 18 -14.29 -17.66 21.24
N VAL A 19 -15.10 -16.99 20.42
CA VAL A 19 -14.52 -16.44 19.18
C VAL A 19 -13.52 -15.38 19.62
N ARG A 20 -12.23 -15.73 19.56
CA ARG A 20 -11.15 -14.80 19.87
C ARG A 20 -11.09 -13.73 18.77
N VAL A 21 -11.68 -12.58 19.08
CA VAL A 21 -11.81 -11.39 18.21
C VAL A 21 -10.55 -10.53 18.19
N VAL A 22 -10.44 -9.63 17.20
CA VAL A 22 -9.38 -8.61 17.17
C VAL A 22 -9.58 -7.66 18.37
N HIS A 23 -8.52 -7.39 19.13
CA HIS A 23 -8.64 -6.58 20.33
C HIS A 23 -9.03 -5.10 20.00
N PRO A 24 -10.14 -4.56 20.56
CA PRO A 24 -10.67 -3.23 20.19
C PRO A 24 -9.68 -2.07 20.35
N LYS A 25 -8.78 -2.15 21.36
CA LYS A 25 -7.72 -1.15 21.56
C LYS A 25 -6.76 -1.06 20.36
N GLY A 26 -6.42 -2.19 19.74
CA GLY A 26 -5.54 -2.21 18.57
C GLY A 26 -6.20 -1.59 17.35
N ILE A 27 -7.49 -1.86 17.14
CA ILE A 27 -8.30 -1.22 16.09
C ILE A 27 -8.37 0.29 16.30
N ARG A 28 -8.67 0.75 17.53
CA ARG A 28 -8.67 2.20 17.82
C ARG A 28 -7.32 2.84 17.51
N GLN A 29 -6.21 2.19 17.86
CA GLN A 29 -4.88 2.68 17.52
C GLN A 29 -4.62 2.66 16.01
N ALA A 30 -5.01 1.60 15.31
CA ALA A 30 -4.92 1.51 13.86
C ALA A 30 -5.71 2.63 13.17
N LYS A 31 -6.91 2.97 13.66
CA LYS A 31 -7.71 4.11 13.15
C LYS A 31 -7.02 5.46 13.32
N VAL A 32 -6.32 5.68 14.44
CA VAL A 32 -5.54 6.91 14.64
C VAL A 32 -4.43 7.01 13.59
N TRP A 33 -3.74 5.90 13.31
CA TRP A 33 -2.71 5.87 12.28
C TRP A 33 -3.27 5.91 10.86
N LEU A 34 -4.47 5.38 10.63
CA LEU A 34 -5.17 5.52 9.35
C LEU A 34 -5.43 6.99 9.05
N LYS A 35 -5.93 7.78 10.02
CA LYS A 35 -6.08 9.23 9.85
C LYS A 35 -4.76 9.92 9.52
N LYS A 36 -3.64 9.48 10.10
CA LYS A 36 -2.31 10.00 9.76
C LYS A 36 -1.93 9.65 8.32
N ALA A 37 -2.13 8.40 7.90
CA ALA A 37 -1.89 7.98 6.52
C ALA A 37 -2.74 8.79 5.51
N GLU A 38 -4.00 9.09 5.87
CA GLU A 38 -4.88 9.96 5.07
C GLU A 38 -4.32 11.39 4.96
N SER A 39 -3.91 11.99 6.08
CA SER A 39 -3.29 13.32 6.08
C SER A 39 -2.00 13.37 5.28
N SER A 40 -1.15 12.35 5.37
CA SER A 40 0.11 12.27 4.62
C SER A 40 -0.12 12.08 3.12
N ALA A 41 -1.10 11.25 2.72
CA ALA A 41 -1.49 11.11 1.31
C ALA A 41 -2.07 12.42 0.76
N GLU A 42 -2.82 13.17 1.57
CA GLU A 42 -3.32 14.49 1.19
C GLU A 42 -2.20 15.53 1.09
N ALA A 43 -1.19 15.46 1.98
CA ALA A 43 0.00 16.29 1.91
C ALA A 43 0.80 16.00 0.63
N LEU A 44 1.00 14.71 0.29
CA LEU A 44 1.61 14.30 -0.99
C LEU A 44 0.88 14.87 -2.20
N ARG A 45 -0.46 14.89 -2.17
CA ARG A 45 -1.28 15.40 -3.28
C ARG A 45 -1.11 16.91 -3.48
N LYS A 46 -0.82 17.65 -2.40
CA LYS A 46 -0.70 19.11 -2.40
C LYS A 46 0.74 19.61 -2.53
N ALA A 47 1.71 18.78 -2.19
CA ALA A 47 3.11 19.16 -2.21
C ALA A 47 3.59 19.38 -3.65
N ASP A 48 4.28 20.49 -3.87
CA ASP A 48 4.87 20.90 -5.14
C ASP A 48 6.40 21.02 -5.07
N GLN A 49 6.97 20.90 -3.86
CA GLN A 49 8.41 20.88 -3.60
C GLN A 49 8.86 19.47 -3.22
N PHE A 50 10.08 19.11 -3.65
CA PHE A 50 10.65 17.78 -3.41
C PHE A 50 10.69 17.43 -1.92
N ASP A 51 11.27 18.27 -1.06
CA ASP A 51 11.39 18.01 0.38
C ASP A 51 10.02 17.77 1.05
N ALA A 52 8.99 18.50 0.60
CA ALA A 52 7.63 18.33 1.10
C ALA A 52 7.00 17.01 0.63
N ILE A 53 7.27 16.60 -0.62
CA ILE A 53 6.85 15.30 -1.16
C ILE A 53 7.54 14.17 -0.41
N GLU A 54 8.86 14.26 -0.23
CA GLU A 54 9.65 13.25 0.48
C GLU A 54 9.21 13.14 1.94
N SER A 55 9.07 14.25 2.65
CA SER A 55 8.59 14.25 4.04
C SER A 55 7.20 13.63 4.16
N ALA A 56 6.26 14.00 3.29
CA ALA A 56 4.91 13.43 3.30
C ALA A 56 4.89 11.93 2.93
N TRP A 57 5.78 11.50 2.03
CA TRP A 57 5.98 10.10 1.68
C TRP A 57 6.49 9.27 2.86
N LEU A 58 7.51 9.76 3.57
CA LEU A 58 8.05 9.11 4.76
C LEU A 58 7.00 8.97 5.87
N ASP A 59 6.22 10.04 6.12
CA ASP A 59 5.12 10.00 7.07
C ASP A 59 4.06 8.96 6.70
N PHE A 60 3.72 8.86 5.41
CA PHE A 60 2.80 7.85 4.91
C PHE A 60 3.34 6.43 5.15
N LEU A 61 4.60 6.17 4.81
CA LEU A 61 5.26 4.87 5.01
C LEU A 61 5.25 4.43 6.48
N ILE A 62 5.58 5.36 7.39
CA ILE A 62 5.58 5.11 8.83
C ILE A 62 4.16 4.80 9.32
N ALA A 63 3.17 5.58 8.89
CA ALA A 63 1.78 5.37 9.27
C ALA A 63 1.26 4.01 8.77
N ALA A 64 1.51 3.68 7.50
CA ALA A 64 1.15 2.41 6.88
C ALA A 64 1.73 1.22 7.66
N GLY A 65 3.04 1.21 7.92
CA GLY A 65 3.68 0.15 8.69
C GLY A 65 3.14 0.02 10.11
N THR A 66 2.83 1.16 10.75
CA THR A 66 2.30 1.16 12.12
C THR A 66 0.90 0.57 12.21
N ILE A 67 0.02 0.79 11.22
CA ILE A 67 -1.32 0.17 11.16
C ILE A 67 -1.19 -1.36 11.22
N TYR A 68 -0.32 -1.95 10.39
CA TYR A 68 -0.07 -3.40 10.42
C TYR A 68 0.39 -3.87 11.80
N LEU A 69 1.38 -3.21 12.40
CA LEU A 69 1.90 -3.59 13.72
C LEU A 69 0.81 -3.52 14.81
N LYS A 70 -0.09 -2.54 14.74
CA LYS A 70 -1.21 -2.41 15.71
C LYS A 70 -2.25 -3.50 15.54
N LEU A 71 -2.62 -3.82 14.31
CA LEU A 71 -3.58 -4.89 14.02
C LEU A 71 -2.99 -6.28 14.35
N GLU A 72 -1.72 -6.50 14.03
CA GLU A 72 -0.98 -7.71 14.36
C GLU A 72 -0.96 -7.96 15.87
N SER A 73 -0.56 -6.95 16.64
CA SER A 73 -0.51 -7.01 18.10
C SER A 73 -1.90 -7.18 18.74
N ALA A 74 -2.96 -6.86 18.01
CA ALA A 74 -4.34 -7.01 18.44
C ALA A 74 -4.90 -8.42 18.18
N CYS A 75 -4.18 -9.23 17.40
CA CYS A 75 -4.58 -10.60 17.11
C CYS A 75 -4.14 -11.53 18.26
N PRO A 76 -5.04 -12.37 18.79
CA PRO A 76 -4.81 -13.12 20.03
C PRO A 76 -3.97 -14.41 19.88
N GLY A 77 -3.17 -14.52 18.81
CA GLY A 77 -2.24 -15.63 18.55
C GLY A 77 -2.85 -17.00 18.19
N THR A 78 -4.11 -17.26 18.53
CA THR A 78 -4.86 -18.47 18.14
C THR A 78 -6.25 -18.16 17.55
N GLY A 79 -6.79 -19.06 16.72
CA GLY A 79 -8.16 -18.98 16.17
C GLY A 79 -8.29 -18.32 14.79
N PRO A 80 -9.53 -18.17 14.28
CA PRO A 80 -9.81 -17.74 12.90
C PRO A 80 -9.20 -16.39 12.51
N VAL A 81 -9.16 -15.45 13.46
CA VAL A 81 -8.56 -14.12 13.28
C VAL A 81 -7.05 -14.20 12.96
N ASN A 82 -6.34 -15.20 13.50
CA ASN A 82 -4.92 -15.38 13.15
C ASN A 82 -4.75 -15.98 11.75
N GLY A 83 -5.68 -16.84 11.32
CA GLY A 83 -5.70 -17.29 9.92
C GLY A 83 -5.93 -16.13 8.96
N TRP A 84 -6.84 -15.21 9.29
CA TRP A 84 -7.03 -13.97 8.53
C TRP A 84 -5.77 -13.09 8.52
N PHE A 85 -5.19 -12.79 9.69
CA PHE A 85 -4.01 -11.93 9.74
C PHE A 85 -2.77 -12.60 9.10
N GLY A 86 -2.69 -13.94 9.15
CA GLY A 86 -1.71 -14.72 8.39
C GLY A 86 -1.84 -14.50 6.88
N ARG A 87 -3.06 -14.48 6.33
CA ARG A 87 -3.29 -14.12 4.93
C ARG A 87 -2.89 -12.68 4.62
N VAL A 88 -3.19 -11.73 5.52
CA VAL A 88 -2.76 -10.33 5.38
C VAL A 88 -1.23 -10.22 5.32
N ARG A 89 -0.50 -10.98 6.14
CA ARG A 89 0.97 -11.02 6.11
C ARG A 89 1.50 -11.59 4.78
N GLU A 90 0.94 -12.69 4.31
CA GLU A 90 1.35 -13.29 3.04
C GLU A 90 1.00 -12.39 1.86
N GLU A 91 -0.17 -11.76 1.85
CA GLU A 91 -0.55 -10.80 0.81
C GLU A 91 0.42 -9.61 0.77
N ARG A 92 0.79 -9.02 1.91
CA ARG A 92 1.81 -7.97 1.96
C ARG A 92 3.16 -8.43 1.43
N LYS A 93 3.53 -9.70 1.65
CA LYS A 93 4.79 -10.28 1.20
C LYS A 93 4.80 -10.56 -0.30
N LEU A 94 3.66 -10.93 -0.88
CA LEU A 94 3.56 -11.35 -2.27
C LEU A 94 3.15 -10.21 -3.21
N ASP A 95 2.30 -9.30 -2.74
CA ASP A 95 1.86 -8.13 -3.51
C ASP A 95 3.02 -7.13 -3.70
N PRO A 96 3.41 -6.79 -4.94
CA PRO A 96 4.56 -5.92 -5.17
C PRO A 96 4.43 -4.53 -4.53
N LEU A 97 3.24 -3.93 -4.54
CA LEU A 97 3.00 -2.61 -3.94
C LEU A 97 3.10 -2.65 -2.42
N LEU A 98 2.42 -3.58 -1.77
CA LEU A 98 2.46 -3.70 -0.31
C LEU A 98 3.85 -4.10 0.19
N ARG A 99 4.54 -4.96 -0.57
CA ARG A 99 5.92 -5.35 -0.29
C ARG A 99 6.86 -4.14 -0.40
N TYR A 100 6.75 -3.37 -1.48
CA TYR A 100 7.54 -2.16 -1.66
C TYR A 100 7.32 -1.16 -0.51
N ILE A 101 6.07 -0.86 -0.14
CA ILE A 101 5.75 0.01 1.01
C ILE A 101 6.41 -0.50 2.30
N HIS A 102 6.37 -1.81 2.55
CA HIS A 102 6.97 -2.40 3.74
C HIS A 102 8.49 -2.18 3.79
N HIS A 103 9.18 -2.47 2.70
CA HIS A 103 10.64 -2.36 2.63
C HIS A 103 11.11 -0.90 2.53
N ALA A 104 10.36 -0.04 1.84
CA ALA A 104 10.62 1.40 1.79
C ALA A 104 10.55 2.01 3.19
N ARG A 105 9.56 1.61 4.01
CA ARG A 105 9.49 2.01 5.42
C ARG A 105 10.70 1.52 6.22
N ASN A 106 11.13 0.27 6.02
CA ASN A 106 12.28 -0.27 6.77
C ASN A 106 13.56 0.45 6.38
N SER A 107 13.77 0.67 5.09
CA SER A 107 14.88 1.44 4.54
C SER A 107 14.88 2.86 5.08
N ALA A 108 13.75 3.57 5.06
CA ALA A 108 13.62 4.92 5.62
C ALA A 108 13.92 5.02 7.12
N GLN A 109 13.66 3.96 7.90
CA GLN A 109 13.90 3.97 9.35
C GLN A 109 15.29 3.55 9.78
N HIS A 110 15.99 2.78 8.94
CA HIS A 110 17.25 2.13 9.31
C HIS A 110 18.40 2.44 8.35
N GLY A 111 18.09 2.93 7.16
CA GLY A 111 19.02 3.43 6.17
C GLY A 111 19.14 4.96 6.21
N ILE A 112 20.01 5.47 5.34
CA ILE A 112 20.28 6.89 5.14
C ILE A 112 19.98 7.32 3.70
N GLU A 113 19.45 6.41 2.87
CA GLU A 113 19.20 6.63 1.45
C GLU A 113 17.77 7.12 1.24
N ASP A 114 17.62 8.09 0.34
CA ASP A 114 16.34 8.61 -0.09
C ASP A 114 15.59 7.56 -0.93
N SER A 115 14.29 7.35 -0.64
CA SER A 115 13.44 6.45 -1.41
C SER A 115 12.83 7.12 -2.66
N THR A 116 13.17 8.39 -2.89
CA THR A 116 12.65 9.20 -3.98
C THR A 116 13.75 9.83 -4.84
N ASP A 117 13.39 10.17 -6.07
CA ASP A 117 14.26 10.82 -7.06
C ASP A 117 13.73 12.21 -7.44
N PRO A 118 14.37 13.32 -7.03
CA PRO A 118 13.96 14.67 -7.40
C PRO A 118 14.14 14.98 -8.89
N ASP A 119 14.99 14.21 -9.57
CA ASP A 119 15.42 14.44 -10.95
C ASP A 119 14.81 13.44 -11.93
N ALA A 120 13.81 12.67 -11.51
CA ALA A 120 13.13 11.74 -12.40
C ALA A 120 12.47 12.50 -13.56
N LEU A 121 12.93 12.18 -14.78
CA LEU A 121 12.41 12.75 -16.00
C LEU A 121 11.38 11.83 -16.62
N GLU A 122 10.21 12.40 -16.92
CA GLU A 122 9.13 11.75 -17.64
C GLU A 122 8.97 12.44 -19.00
N TRP A 123 9.00 11.67 -20.08
CA TRP A 123 8.67 12.11 -21.43
C TRP A 123 7.30 11.57 -21.81
N ARG A 124 6.39 12.45 -22.25
CA ARG A 124 5.05 12.07 -22.71
C ARG A 124 4.89 12.34 -24.19
N ALA A 125 4.16 11.46 -24.87
CA ALA A 125 3.73 11.66 -26.25
C ALA A 125 2.26 11.28 -26.41
N ASP A 126 1.55 11.94 -27.32
CA ASP A 126 0.23 11.49 -27.76
C ASP A 126 0.38 10.56 -28.96
N LEU A 127 -0.14 9.35 -28.82
CA LEU A 127 -0.24 8.37 -29.89
C LEU A 127 -1.72 8.18 -30.25
N ALA A 128 -2.20 8.94 -31.23
CA ALA A 128 -3.57 8.87 -31.73
C ALA A 128 -4.63 8.96 -30.61
N GLY A 129 -4.46 9.93 -29.70
CA GLY A 129 -5.33 10.16 -28.55
C GLY A 129 -5.01 9.30 -27.32
N ARG A 130 -3.88 8.58 -27.31
CA ARG A 130 -3.39 7.81 -26.15
C ARG A 130 -2.06 8.37 -25.66
N ALA A 131 -2.01 8.74 -24.38
CA ALA A 131 -0.75 9.13 -23.76
C ALA A 131 0.20 7.94 -23.63
N VAL A 132 1.42 8.10 -24.13
CA VAL A 132 2.56 7.18 -23.97
C VAL A 132 3.62 7.89 -23.14
N VAL A 133 4.26 7.16 -22.22
CA VAL A 133 5.17 7.73 -21.22
C VAL A 133 6.52 6.99 -21.23
N PHE A 134 7.63 7.71 -21.05
CA PHE A 134 9.01 7.17 -20.99
C PHE A 134 9.83 7.83 -19.89
N ARG A 135 10.82 7.12 -19.32
CA ARG A 135 11.86 7.71 -18.45
C ARG A 135 13.22 7.61 -19.12
N GLY A 136 13.97 8.70 -19.09
CA GLY A 136 15.33 8.80 -19.62
C GLY A 136 15.80 10.24 -19.66
N GLU A 137 17.11 10.47 -19.77
CA GLU A 137 17.65 11.83 -19.96
C GLU A 137 17.13 12.48 -21.25
N HIS A 138 16.78 11.65 -22.23
CA HIS A 138 16.31 12.03 -23.56
C HIS A 138 15.04 11.24 -23.92
N PRO A 139 14.13 11.82 -24.73
CA PRO A 139 13.04 11.03 -25.32
C PRO A 139 13.63 10.04 -26.34
N PRO A 140 12.90 8.98 -26.70
CA PRO A 140 13.27 8.20 -27.88
C PRO A 140 13.34 9.13 -29.11
N ILE A 141 14.41 9.01 -29.90
CA ILE A 141 14.71 9.90 -31.03
C ILE A 141 13.63 9.79 -32.13
N SER A 142 13.05 8.61 -32.29
CA SER A 142 11.89 8.35 -33.15
C SER A 142 11.15 7.12 -32.62
N MET A 143 9.83 7.12 -32.72
CA MET A 143 9.03 5.90 -32.56
C MET A 143 8.18 5.69 -33.80
N GLU A 144 8.33 4.51 -34.39
CA GLU A 144 7.44 3.99 -35.42
C GLU A 144 6.55 2.93 -34.79
N TRP A 145 5.25 3.18 -34.80
CA TRP A 145 4.27 2.18 -34.38
C TRP A 145 3.49 1.70 -35.61
N GLU A 146 3.53 0.40 -35.90
CA GLU A 146 2.68 -0.22 -36.91
C GLU A 146 1.30 -0.51 -36.33
N SER A 147 0.30 0.24 -36.78
CA SER A 147 -1.08 0.00 -36.38
C SER A 147 -1.57 -1.34 -36.93
N ALA A 148 -2.54 -1.97 -36.27
CA ALA A 148 -3.18 -3.19 -36.79
C ALA A 148 -3.84 -3.02 -38.17
N ALA A 149 -4.01 -1.76 -38.63
CA ALA A 149 -4.50 -1.40 -39.95
C ALA A 149 -3.39 -1.17 -40.99
N GLY A 150 -2.12 -1.42 -40.66
CA GLY A 150 -0.97 -1.28 -41.56
C GLY A 150 -0.44 0.14 -41.75
N GLY A 151 -0.94 1.13 -41.00
CA GLY A 151 -0.40 2.49 -40.99
C GLY A 151 0.73 2.65 -39.97
N VAL A 152 1.80 3.36 -40.35
CA VAL A 152 2.89 3.78 -39.44
C VAL A 152 2.52 5.11 -38.81
N ILE A 153 2.55 5.18 -37.48
CA ILE A 153 2.43 6.44 -36.74
C ILE A 153 3.82 6.86 -36.30
N SER A 154 4.24 8.04 -36.73
CA SER A 154 5.48 8.70 -36.28
C SER A 154 5.18 9.69 -35.15
N ILE A 155 5.92 9.59 -34.05
CA ILE A 155 5.89 10.58 -32.98
C ILE A 155 7.17 11.42 -33.05
N ASP A 156 7.00 12.73 -33.21
CA ASP A 156 8.08 13.73 -33.25
C ASP A 156 8.03 14.72 -32.08
N THR A 157 6.93 14.72 -31.33
CA THR A 157 6.70 15.66 -30.23
C THR A 157 6.63 14.92 -28.90
N PHE A 158 7.53 15.30 -27.99
CA PHE A 158 7.56 14.78 -26.62
C PHE A 158 7.50 15.94 -25.62
N GLU A 159 6.58 15.84 -24.65
CA GLU A 159 6.50 16.75 -23.52
C GLU A 159 7.38 16.24 -22.39
N LYS A 160 8.34 17.07 -21.95
CA LYS A 160 9.17 16.78 -20.77
C LYS A 160 8.44 17.23 -19.50
N ARG A 161 8.26 16.31 -18.56
CA ARG A 161 7.75 16.60 -17.22
C ARG A 161 8.78 16.17 -16.18
N ARG A 162 9.08 17.04 -15.22
CA ARG A 162 9.83 16.67 -14.02
C ARG A 162 8.83 16.05 -13.04
N ILE A 163 9.12 14.86 -12.56
CA ILE A 163 8.31 14.15 -11.56
C ILE A 163 9.20 13.78 -10.38
N VAL A 164 8.59 13.51 -9.23
CA VAL A 164 9.30 12.81 -8.15
C VAL A 164 9.08 11.32 -8.34
N GLY A 165 10.15 10.62 -8.71
CA GLY A 165 10.11 9.18 -8.97
C GLY A 165 10.35 8.35 -7.72
N LEU A 166 9.80 7.14 -7.66
CA LEU A 166 10.23 6.13 -6.70
C LEU A 166 11.55 5.47 -7.17
N LYS A 167 12.45 5.19 -6.21
CA LYS A 167 13.72 4.47 -6.43
C LYS A 167 13.62 3.03 -5.91
N ALA A 168 14.55 2.18 -6.33
CA ALA A 168 14.74 0.92 -5.63
C ALA A 168 15.19 1.20 -4.19
N VAL A 169 14.67 0.43 -3.23
CA VAL A 169 15.01 0.59 -1.80
C VAL A 169 15.81 -0.62 -1.33
N PHE A 170 16.87 -0.37 -0.55
CA PHE A 170 17.65 -1.43 0.09
C PHE A 170 17.15 -1.71 1.50
N ASP A 171 16.79 -2.98 1.77
CA ASP A 171 16.42 -3.47 3.10
C ASP A 171 17.07 -4.84 3.35
N ARG A 172 17.82 -4.96 4.45
CA ARG A 172 18.50 -6.21 4.88
C ARG A 172 19.26 -6.93 3.77
N GLY A 173 20.05 -6.18 2.99
CA GLY A 173 20.90 -6.73 1.92
C GLY A 173 20.16 -7.11 0.64
N ASN A 174 18.87 -6.80 0.51
CA ASN A 174 18.09 -7.02 -0.71
C ASN A 174 17.62 -5.67 -1.28
N SER A 175 17.60 -5.57 -2.60
CA SER A 175 17.01 -4.43 -3.32
C SER A 175 15.55 -4.73 -3.67
N PHE A 176 14.69 -3.74 -3.52
CA PHE A 176 13.27 -3.82 -3.87
C PHE A 176 12.92 -2.70 -4.85
N ASP A 177 12.65 -3.07 -6.09
CA ASP A 177 12.25 -2.13 -7.13
C ASP A 177 10.85 -1.55 -6.86
N PRO A 178 10.54 -0.34 -7.40
CA PRO A 178 9.19 0.20 -7.41
C PRO A 178 8.16 -0.80 -7.95
N PRO A 179 6.91 -0.76 -7.45
CA PRO A 179 5.95 -1.82 -7.72
C PRO A 179 5.42 -1.77 -9.15
N THR A 180 5.29 -2.94 -9.78
CA THR A 180 4.78 -3.11 -11.14
C THR A 180 3.33 -3.60 -11.20
N SER A 181 2.77 -4.01 -10.06
CA SER A 181 1.39 -4.46 -9.92
C SER A 181 0.87 -4.28 -8.50
N HIS A 182 -0.45 -4.24 -8.34
CA HIS A 182 -1.14 -4.30 -7.06
C HIS A 182 -2.43 -5.12 -7.18
N LEU A 183 -2.63 -6.10 -6.29
CA LEU A 183 -3.79 -7.00 -6.25
C LEU A 183 -4.11 -7.64 -7.61
N GLY A 184 -3.05 -8.08 -8.32
CA GLY A 184 -3.14 -8.71 -9.64
C GLY A 184 -3.35 -7.74 -10.80
N GLN A 185 -3.48 -6.43 -10.55
CA GLN A 185 -3.60 -5.41 -11.58
C GLN A 185 -2.23 -4.79 -11.88
N SER A 186 -1.86 -4.73 -13.17
CA SER A 186 -0.62 -4.06 -13.58
C SER A 186 -0.71 -2.56 -13.30
N LEU A 187 0.36 -2.00 -12.77
CA LEU A 187 0.52 -0.58 -12.54
C LEU A 187 1.23 0.05 -13.73
N PRO A 188 1.00 1.36 -13.99
CA PRO A 188 1.81 2.08 -14.95
C PRO A 188 3.30 1.97 -14.56
N PRO A 189 4.21 1.92 -15.54
CA PRO A 189 5.64 1.74 -15.32
C PRO A 189 6.29 2.89 -14.52
N PHE A 190 5.61 4.03 -14.41
CA PHE A 190 6.07 5.19 -13.66
C PHE A 190 5.06 5.55 -12.58
N LEU A 191 5.53 5.46 -11.34
CA LEU A 191 4.72 5.75 -10.16
C LEU A 191 5.38 6.88 -9.38
N GLU A 192 4.64 7.97 -9.23
CA GLU A 192 4.93 9.01 -8.25
C GLU A 192 4.52 8.49 -6.86
N PRO A 193 5.15 8.94 -5.77
CA PRO A 193 4.80 8.53 -4.40
C PRO A 193 3.29 8.61 -4.10
N ILE A 194 2.61 9.63 -4.63
CA ILE A 194 1.16 9.80 -4.47
C ILE A 194 0.34 8.64 -5.08
N ASN A 195 0.78 8.06 -6.20
CA ASN A 195 0.07 6.93 -6.81
C ASN A 195 0.12 5.71 -5.88
N VAL A 196 1.33 5.38 -5.38
CA VAL A 196 1.53 4.26 -4.44
C VAL A 196 0.82 4.52 -3.12
N ALA A 197 0.92 5.73 -2.58
CA ALA A 197 0.24 6.11 -1.34
C ALA A 197 -1.29 5.99 -1.46
N SER A 198 -1.87 6.41 -2.59
CA SER A 198 -3.32 6.35 -2.82
C SER A 198 -3.83 4.91 -2.86
N MET A 199 -3.13 4.02 -3.56
CA MET A 199 -3.48 2.60 -3.64
C MET A 199 -3.27 1.89 -2.30
N GLY A 200 -2.12 2.13 -1.65
CA GLY A 200 -1.84 1.62 -0.32
C GLY A 200 -2.86 2.11 0.72
N LEU A 201 -3.29 3.37 0.64
CA LEU A 201 -4.30 3.92 1.54
C LEU A 201 -5.66 3.24 1.36
N LYS A 202 -6.08 3.00 0.11
CA LYS A 202 -7.30 2.23 -0.16
C LYS A 202 -7.23 0.86 0.49
N TYR A 203 -6.12 0.13 0.30
CA TYR A 203 -5.91 -1.16 0.93
C TYR A 203 -5.96 -1.07 2.47
N LEU A 204 -5.31 -0.07 3.08
CA LEU A 204 -5.29 0.12 4.53
C LEU A 204 -6.67 0.40 5.11
N ARG A 205 -7.52 1.14 4.39
CA ARG A 205 -8.93 1.35 4.78
C ARG A 205 -9.70 0.03 4.82
N ASP A 206 -9.58 -0.75 3.75
CA ASP A 206 -10.23 -2.06 3.61
C ASP A 206 -9.74 -3.03 4.72
N LEU A 207 -8.43 -3.01 5.01
CA LEU A 207 -7.81 -3.79 6.07
C LEU A 207 -8.35 -3.43 7.47
N VAL A 208 -8.39 -2.12 7.80
CA VAL A 208 -8.91 -1.65 9.09
C VAL A 208 -10.39 -1.99 9.24
N ALA A 209 -11.20 -1.77 8.20
CA ALA A 209 -12.63 -2.11 8.20
C ALA A 209 -12.85 -3.61 8.44
N THR A 210 -12.07 -4.46 7.77
CA THR A 210 -12.11 -5.91 7.98
C THR A 210 -11.74 -6.29 9.42
N ALA A 211 -10.75 -5.62 10.01
CA ALA A 211 -10.39 -5.85 11.41
C ALA A 211 -11.55 -5.50 12.38
N GLU A 212 -12.35 -4.47 12.07
CA GLU A 212 -13.51 -4.10 12.88
C GLU A 212 -14.62 -5.15 12.83
N PHE A 213 -14.83 -5.74 11.66
CA PHE A 213 -15.75 -6.85 11.49
C PHE A 213 -15.36 -8.02 12.41
N TYR A 214 -14.06 -8.34 12.50
CA TYR A 214 -13.55 -9.36 13.42
C TYR A 214 -13.49 -8.94 14.89
N SER A 215 -13.89 -7.70 15.24
CA SER A 215 -14.00 -7.22 16.63
C SER A 215 -15.43 -7.27 17.17
N SER A 216 -16.41 -7.41 16.29
CA SER A 216 -17.85 -7.45 16.61
C SER A 216 -18.27 -8.88 16.91
#